data_AF-A0A9P3FZ89-F1
#
_entry.id   AF-A0A9P3FZ89-F1
#
_cell.length_a   1.000
_cell.length_b   1.000
_cell.length_c   1.000
_cell.angle_alpha   90.00
_cell.angle_beta   90.00
_cell.angle_gamma   90.00
#
_symmetry.space_group_name_H-M   'P 1'
#
loop_
_entity.id
_entity.type
_entity.pdbx_description
1 polymer ?
#
loop_
_entity_poly.entity_id
_entity_poly.type
_entity_poly.pdbx_seq_one_letter_code
_entity_poly.pdbx_strand_id
1 'polypeptide(L)'
;MHLCLTISEVLEIIADHIYDPPVDRAGVLVPMALVSCAFRDAALSVVWRDLDNLSVIYYVLPARVLSKVNDLYAVTQPLNDEEWRRFLWYTAKIRSIGSVSPYHIIQSKVVNIGLDWDSIMKYHPGDRLLPNLEAVHYSEISTPGSIPPYIRPPLRELTIRFPEPWDATPLLEAFRSCAGTMTYFEYSPPSLPRAPVEAETLQAERISQAILLFENLRTLIVPELVPKAIRHLQWILCLRSCGLRLAFLRPSVHRSTSRSSSCTT
;
A
#
# COMPACT_ATOMS: atom_id res chain seq x y z
N MET A 1 -26.56 19.93 -17.23
CA MET A 1 -25.74 20.95 -16.56
C MET A 1 -24.28 20.53 -16.73
N HIS A 2 -23.48 21.32 -17.45
CA HIS A 2 -22.04 21.05 -17.55
C HIS A 2 -21.37 21.61 -16.30
N LEU A 3 -20.64 20.77 -15.56
CA LEU A 3 -19.80 21.20 -14.46
C LEU A 3 -18.59 21.92 -15.06
N CYS A 4 -18.52 23.24 -14.90
CA CYS A 4 -17.33 23.99 -15.28
C CYS A 4 -16.22 23.69 -14.26
N LEU A 5 -15.01 23.41 -14.77
CA LEU A 5 -13.83 23.22 -13.93
C LEU A 5 -13.41 24.55 -13.30
N THR A 6 -12.99 24.49 -12.04
CA THR A 6 -12.32 25.58 -11.34
C THR A 6 -10.91 25.80 -11.89
N ILE A 7 -10.35 27.00 -11.69
CA ILE A 7 -8.97 27.31 -12.10
C ILE A 7 -7.98 26.30 -11.50
N SER A 8 -8.14 25.94 -10.23
CA SER A 8 -7.29 24.96 -9.56
C SER A 8 -7.36 23.58 -10.23
N GLU A 9 -8.55 23.11 -10.60
CA GLU A 9 -8.71 21.84 -11.31
C GLU A 9 -8.05 21.88 -12.70
N VAL A 10 -8.17 23.00 -13.42
CA VAL A 10 -7.49 23.17 -14.72
C VAL A 10 -5.98 23.13 -14.55
N LEU A 11 -5.43 23.79 -13.53
CA LEU A 11 -4.00 23.78 -13.23
C LEU A 11 -3.50 22.40 -12.80
N GLU A 12 -4.29 21.66 -12.02
CA GLU A 12 -3.97 20.28 -11.67
C GLU A 12 -3.97 19.37 -12.89
N ILE A 13 -4.92 19.52 -13.83
CA ILE A 13 -4.94 18.77 -15.10
C ILE A 13 -3.71 19.11 -15.96
N ILE A 14 -3.33 20.38 -16.04
CA ILE A 14 -2.12 20.80 -16.78
C ILE A 14 -0.88 20.18 -16.13
N ALA A 15 -0.75 20.25 -14.80
CA ALA A 15 0.37 19.66 -14.08
C ALA A 15 0.41 18.13 -14.25
N ASP A 16 -0.74 17.46 -14.18
CA ASP A 16 -0.88 16.02 -14.41
C ASP A 16 -0.50 15.62 -15.84
N HIS A 17 -0.82 16.45 -16.84
CA HIS A 17 -0.45 16.21 -18.24
C HIS A 17 1.05 16.41 -18.50
N ILE A 18 1.68 17.39 -17.84
CA ILE A 18 3.12 17.65 -17.94
C ILE A 18 3.91 16.59 -17.15
N TYR A 19 3.30 16.02 -16.12
CA TYR A 19 3.84 14.91 -15.35
C TYR A 19 3.87 13.65 -16.22
N ASP A 20 5.03 13.36 -16.81
CA ASP A 20 5.25 12.13 -17.59
C ASP A 20 6.03 11.10 -16.75
N PRO A 21 5.35 10.24 -15.96
CA PRO A 21 6.01 9.07 -15.40
C PRO A 21 6.37 8.12 -16.55
N PRO A 22 7.65 7.72 -16.72
CA PRO A 22 8.56 7.37 -15.63
C PRO A 22 9.93 8.08 -15.62
N VAL A 23 10.20 9.04 -16.50
CA VAL A 23 11.60 9.47 -16.77
C VAL A 23 12.13 10.51 -15.78
N ASP A 24 11.30 11.42 -15.25
CA ASP A 24 11.70 12.32 -14.15
C ASP A 24 10.47 13.01 -13.55
N ARG A 25 9.80 12.33 -12.60
CA ARG A 25 8.52 12.76 -12.00
C ARG A 25 8.55 14.21 -11.47
N ALA A 26 9.68 14.66 -10.92
CA ALA A 26 9.77 15.97 -10.28
C ALA A 26 10.40 17.06 -11.17
N GLY A 27 11.09 16.68 -12.25
CA GLY A 27 12.01 17.55 -12.97
C GLY A 27 11.38 18.84 -13.53
N VAL A 28 10.15 18.75 -14.07
CA VAL A 28 9.45 19.91 -14.65
C VAL A 28 8.47 20.57 -13.68
N LEU A 29 7.83 19.79 -12.81
CA LEU A 29 6.83 20.31 -11.87
C LEU A 29 7.45 21.14 -10.75
N VAL A 30 8.64 20.77 -10.26
CA VAL A 30 9.32 21.53 -9.20
C VAL A 30 9.66 22.94 -9.67
N PRO A 31 10.32 23.16 -10.84
CA PRO A 31 10.50 24.50 -11.39
C PRO A 31 9.19 25.27 -11.55
N MET A 32 8.12 24.64 -12.03
CA MET A 32 6.82 25.32 -12.15
C MET A 32 6.29 25.81 -10.81
N ALA A 33 6.39 24.98 -9.77
CA ALA A 33 5.98 25.35 -8.40
C ALA A 33 6.82 26.49 -7.83
N LEU A 34 8.10 26.59 -8.21
CA LEU A 34 9.02 27.62 -7.75
C LEU A 34 8.87 28.95 -8.52
N VAL A 35 8.51 28.90 -9.80
CA VAL A 35 8.41 30.10 -10.65
C VAL A 35 7.10 30.85 -10.44
N SER A 36 6.00 30.16 -10.10
CA SER A 36 4.70 30.80 -9.94
C SER A 36 3.92 30.30 -8.73
N CYS A 37 3.54 31.23 -7.85
CA CYS A 37 2.66 30.96 -6.71
C CYS A 37 1.31 30.39 -7.14
N ALA A 38 0.82 30.73 -8.33
CA ALA A 38 -0.45 30.22 -8.85
C ALA A 38 -0.39 28.71 -9.15
N PHE A 39 0.77 28.21 -9.58
CA PHE A 39 0.97 26.78 -9.88
C PHE A 39 1.45 25.98 -8.67
N ARG A 40 1.94 26.64 -7.62
CA ARG A 40 2.55 25.99 -6.46
C ARG A 40 1.66 24.91 -5.86
N ASP A 41 0.40 25.22 -5.57
CA ASP A 41 -0.49 24.28 -4.91
C ASP A 41 -0.87 23.11 -5.81
N ALA A 42 -1.15 23.37 -7.10
CA ALA A 42 -1.48 22.35 -8.08
C ALA A 42 -0.28 21.42 -8.36
N ALA A 43 0.91 21.98 -8.57
CA ALA A 43 2.13 21.21 -8.79
C ALA A 43 2.48 20.36 -7.56
N LEU A 44 2.38 20.93 -6.35
CA LEU A 44 2.59 20.15 -5.13
C LEU A 44 1.51 19.09 -4.93
N SER A 45 0.24 19.36 -5.28
CA SER A 45 -0.83 18.35 -5.26
C SER A 45 -0.50 17.17 -6.16
N VAL A 46 0.07 17.38 -7.35
CA VAL A 46 0.47 16.30 -8.27
C VAL A 46 1.71 15.56 -7.76
N VAL A 47 2.77 16.29 -7.37
CA VAL A 47 4.03 15.68 -6.90
C VAL A 47 3.82 14.83 -5.64
N TRP A 48 2.93 15.25 -4.73
CA TRP A 48 2.65 14.54 -3.49
C TRP A 48 1.52 13.52 -3.61
N ARG A 49 0.82 13.45 -4.74
CA ARG A 49 -0.37 12.59 -4.90
C ARG A 49 -0.02 11.12 -4.73
N ASP A 50 0.99 10.68 -5.46
CA ASP A 50 1.38 9.28 -5.60
C ASP A 50 2.85 9.13 -5.19
N LEU A 51 3.07 8.66 -3.96
CA LEU A 51 4.41 8.50 -3.40
C LEU A 51 4.85 7.03 -3.46
N ASP A 52 6.05 6.75 -3.92
CA ASP A 52 6.56 5.36 -3.89
C ASP A 52 6.79 4.86 -2.46
N ASN A 53 7.12 5.76 -1.54
CA ASN A 53 7.27 5.49 -0.12
C ASN A 53 7.09 6.79 0.69
N LEU A 54 6.92 6.66 2.00
CA LEU A 54 6.66 7.79 2.89
C LEU A 54 7.94 8.54 3.31
N SER A 55 9.12 8.17 2.81
CA SER A 55 10.37 8.82 3.21
C SER A 55 10.42 10.29 2.79
N VAL A 56 9.66 10.67 1.75
CA VAL A 56 9.57 12.07 1.30
C VAL A 56 9.03 12.97 2.42
N ILE A 57 8.20 12.43 3.31
CA ILE A 57 7.64 13.16 4.46
C ILE A 57 8.73 13.60 5.44
N TYR A 58 9.87 12.88 5.54
CA TYR A 58 10.99 13.29 6.41
C TYR A 58 11.51 14.67 6.07
N TYR A 59 11.51 15.03 4.78
CA TYR A 59 12.01 16.32 4.33
C TYR A 59 11.09 17.49 4.69
N VAL A 60 9.84 17.21 5.09
CA VAL A 60 8.89 18.23 5.56
C VAL A 60 9.07 18.48 7.06
N LEU A 61 9.57 17.49 7.79
CA LEU A 61 9.78 17.59 9.22
C LEU A 61 11.04 18.42 9.53
N PRO A 62 11.03 19.27 10.58
CA PRO A 62 12.23 19.95 11.04
C PRO A 62 13.35 18.97 11.40
N ALA A 63 14.58 19.23 10.96
CA ALA A 63 15.72 18.34 11.26
C ALA A 63 15.92 18.11 12.78
N ARG A 64 15.58 19.10 13.62
CA ARG A 64 15.68 19.00 15.08
C ARG A 64 14.77 17.94 15.71
N VAL A 65 13.66 17.58 15.05
CA VAL A 65 12.72 16.60 15.60
C VAL A 65 13.09 15.17 15.21
N LEU A 66 13.89 15.01 14.14
CA LEU A 66 14.28 13.71 13.61
C LEU A 66 15.59 13.22 14.25
N SER A 67 15.61 11.97 14.66
CA SER A 67 16.82 11.24 15.00
C SER A 67 16.86 9.92 14.25
N LYS A 68 18.06 9.48 13.88
CA LYS A 68 18.25 8.17 13.23
C LYS A 68 18.54 7.11 14.29
N VAL A 69 17.66 6.13 14.45
CA VAL A 69 17.77 5.01 15.39
C VAL A 69 17.65 3.71 14.60
N ASN A 70 18.70 2.88 14.57
CA ASN A 70 18.71 1.57 13.88
C ASN A 70 18.22 1.65 12.42
N ASP A 71 18.72 2.63 11.67
CA ASP A 71 18.31 2.91 10.28
C ASP A 71 16.87 3.38 10.06
N LEU A 72 16.14 3.67 11.13
CA LEU A 72 14.83 4.32 11.10
C LEU A 72 14.94 5.78 11.52
N TYR A 73 14.14 6.65 10.92
CA TYR A 73 13.96 8.01 11.46
C TYR A 73 12.84 7.97 12.50
N ALA A 74 13.16 8.39 13.71
CA ALA A 74 12.22 8.54 14.80
C ALA A 74 12.01 10.02 15.13
N VAL A 75 10.76 10.39 15.43
CA VAL A 75 10.44 11.72 15.95
C VAL A 75 10.72 11.75 17.45
N THR A 76 11.79 12.45 17.82
CA THR A 76 12.30 12.51 19.20
C THR A 76 11.80 13.70 20.00
N GLN A 77 11.20 14.68 19.32
CA GLN A 77 10.68 15.89 19.92
C GLN A 77 9.28 16.19 19.37
N PRO A 78 8.39 16.79 20.18
CA PRO A 78 7.10 17.24 19.69
C PRO A 78 7.27 18.32 18.61
N LEU A 79 6.40 18.27 17.61
CA LEU A 79 6.22 19.36 16.65
C LEU A 79 5.42 20.48 17.33
N ASN A 80 5.74 21.73 17.05
CA ASN A 80 4.85 22.83 17.42
C ASN A 80 3.62 22.87 16.50
N ASP A 81 2.60 23.64 16.85
CA ASP A 81 1.34 23.71 16.11
C ASP A 81 1.52 24.11 14.64
N GLU A 82 2.51 24.97 14.34
CA GLU A 82 2.78 25.41 12.97
C GLU A 82 3.46 24.32 12.13
N GLU A 83 4.46 23.66 12.70
CA GLU A 83 5.15 22.53 12.09
C GLU A 83 4.18 21.36 11.86
N TRP A 84 3.29 21.08 12.83
CA TRP A 84 2.26 20.06 12.70
C TRP A 84 1.24 20.39 11.62
N ARG A 85 0.75 21.63 11.58
CA ARG A 85 -0.17 22.09 10.53
C ARG A 85 0.47 21.99 9.14
N ARG A 86 1.75 22.36 9.03
CA ARG A 86 2.50 22.22 7.77
C ARG A 86 2.63 20.76 7.38
N PHE A 87 2.99 19.89 8.32
CA PHE A 87 3.07 18.45 8.09
C PHE A 87 1.72 17.91 7.56
N LEU A 88 0.62 18.19 8.25
CA LEU A 88 -0.73 17.76 7.84
C LEU A 88 -1.13 18.29 6.46
N TRP A 89 -0.71 19.51 6.10
CA TRP A 89 -0.98 20.10 4.79
C TRP A 89 -0.34 19.30 3.65
N TYR A 90 0.90 18.81 3.83
CA TYR A 90 1.56 17.96 2.84
C TYR A 90 0.93 16.57 2.81
N THR A 91 0.71 15.95 3.97
CA THR A 91 0.20 14.58 4.03
C THR A 91 -1.26 14.46 3.56
N ALA A 92 -2.05 15.53 3.65
CA ALA A 92 -3.39 15.60 3.06
C ALA A 92 -3.40 15.53 1.52
N LYS A 93 -2.28 15.76 0.84
CA LYS A 93 -2.19 15.64 -0.62
C LYS A 93 -1.96 14.22 -1.10
N ILE A 94 -1.50 13.34 -0.21
CA ILE A 94 -1.16 11.95 -0.53
C ILE A 94 -2.45 11.16 -0.73
N ARG A 95 -2.60 10.57 -1.91
CA ARG A 95 -3.72 9.70 -2.29
C ARG A 95 -3.29 8.26 -2.54
N SER A 96 -2.05 8.04 -3.00
CA SER A 96 -1.49 6.71 -3.18
C SER A 96 -0.11 6.60 -2.55
N ILE A 97 0.17 5.43 -1.95
CA ILE A 97 1.50 5.07 -1.45
C ILE A 97 1.91 3.75 -2.05
N GLY A 98 3.16 3.64 -2.49
CA GLY A 98 3.73 2.42 -3.03
C GLY A 98 3.88 2.47 -4.55
N SER A 99 4.79 1.63 -5.07
CA SER A 99 5.06 1.62 -6.50
C SER A 99 3.99 0.84 -7.26
N VAL A 100 3.16 1.55 -8.02
CA VAL A 100 2.22 0.94 -8.99
C VAL A 100 2.95 0.49 -10.25
N SER A 101 4.11 1.08 -10.54
CA SER A 101 4.79 0.85 -11.81
C SER A 101 5.57 -0.46 -11.80
N PRO A 102 5.21 -1.43 -12.69
CA PRO A 102 5.99 -2.65 -12.85
C PRO A 102 7.43 -2.38 -13.34
N TYR A 103 7.70 -1.18 -13.86
CA TYR A 103 9.00 -0.77 -14.36
C TYR A 103 9.92 -0.17 -13.28
N HIS A 104 9.38 0.25 -12.11
CA HIS A 104 10.19 0.84 -11.03
C HIS A 104 10.89 -0.18 -10.13
N ILE A 105 10.52 -1.47 -10.22
CA ILE A 105 11.11 -2.55 -9.43
C ILE A 105 12.63 -2.69 -9.69
N ILE A 106 13.11 -2.25 -10.86
CA ILE A 106 14.47 -2.53 -11.32
C ILE A 106 15.49 -1.45 -10.90
N GLN A 107 15.07 -0.22 -10.56
CA GLN A 107 16.01 0.91 -10.39
C GLN A 107 16.04 1.55 -8.99
N SER A 108 15.07 1.25 -8.14
CA SER A 108 14.96 1.89 -6.83
C SER A 108 15.60 0.99 -5.75
N LYS A 109 16.93 1.10 -5.57
CA LYS A 109 17.59 0.81 -4.29
C LYS A 109 17.25 1.90 -3.27
N VAL A 110 15.98 2.30 -3.18
CA VAL A 110 15.57 3.22 -2.14
C VAL A 110 15.65 2.42 -0.84
N VAL A 111 16.67 2.75 -0.04
CA VAL A 111 16.78 2.28 1.33
C VAL A 111 15.45 2.63 1.97
N ASN A 112 14.70 1.60 2.39
CA ASN A 112 13.42 1.80 3.02
C ASN A 112 13.68 2.34 4.42
N ILE A 113 13.92 3.63 4.50
CA ILE A 113 14.07 4.32 5.77
C ILE A 113 12.67 4.39 6.33
N GLY A 114 12.36 3.54 7.30
CA GLY A 114 11.06 3.51 7.96
C GLY A 114 10.91 4.65 8.96
N LEU A 115 9.67 5.11 9.10
CA LEU A 115 9.29 6.13 10.07
C LEU A 115 8.72 5.39 11.27
N ASP A 116 9.18 5.74 12.46
CA ASP A 116 8.48 5.33 13.66
C ASP A 116 7.19 6.13 13.81
N TRP A 117 6.10 5.59 13.25
CA TRP A 117 4.78 6.21 13.31
C TRP A 117 4.24 6.32 14.74
N ASP A 118 4.61 5.39 15.62
CA ASP A 118 4.19 5.41 17.01
C ASP A 118 4.76 6.64 17.72
N SER A 119 6.01 7.00 17.41
CA SER A 119 6.64 8.22 17.91
C SER A 119 5.90 9.49 17.45
N ILE A 120 5.40 9.57 16.23
CA ILE A 120 4.61 10.73 15.77
C ILE A 120 3.25 10.78 16.48
N MET A 121 2.58 9.64 16.58
CA MET A 121 1.24 9.55 17.17
C MET A 121 1.23 9.71 18.67
N LYS A 122 2.35 9.44 19.35
CA LYS A 122 2.54 9.78 20.76
C LYS A 122 2.30 11.26 21.04
N TYR A 123 2.69 12.15 20.12
CA TYR A 123 2.55 13.60 20.30
C TYR A 123 1.21 14.14 19.79
N HIS A 124 0.58 13.46 18.82
CA HIS A 124 -0.70 13.88 18.23
C HIS A 124 -1.70 12.72 18.16
N PRO A 125 -2.17 12.21 19.31
CA PRO A 125 -3.08 11.06 19.34
C PRO A 125 -4.45 11.44 18.76
N GLY A 126 -4.92 10.65 17.80
CA GLY A 126 -6.27 10.76 17.23
C GLY A 126 -6.36 11.51 15.89
N ASP A 127 -5.31 12.22 15.50
CA ASP A 127 -5.26 12.90 14.21
C ASP A 127 -5.10 11.91 13.05
N ARG A 128 -5.71 12.26 11.91
CA ARG A 128 -5.56 11.49 10.67
C ARG A 128 -4.32 11.98 9.93
N LEU A 129 -3.26 11.19 9.98
CA LEU A 129 -2.01 11.50 9.29
C LEU A 129 -2.19 11.64 7.77
N LEU A 130 -2.97 10.75 7.17
CA LEU A 130 -3.14 10.63 5.73
C LEU A 130 -4.63 10.67 5.41
N PRO A 131 -5.31 11.83 5.57
CA PRO A 131 -6.76 11.91 5.55
C PRO A 131 -7.39 11.58 4.19
N ASN A 132 -6.63 11.70 3.11
CA ASN A 132 -7.08 11.50 1.73
C ASN A 132 -6.41 10.30 1.03
N LEU A 133 -5.77 9.40 1.79
CA LEU A 133 -5.16 8.21 1.19
C LEU A 133 -6.25 7.25 0.71
N GLU A 134 -6.24 6.99 -0.58
CA GLU A 134 -7.22 6.14 -1.28
C GLU A 134 -6.61 4.81 -1.70
N ALA A 135 -5.30 4.75 -1.94
CA ALA A 135 -4.63 3.57 -2.47
C ALA A 135 -3.32 3.27 -1.73
N VAL A 136 -3.06 1.98 -1.48
CA VAL A 136 -1.78 1.52 -0.93
C VAL A 136 -1.29 0.30 -1.71
N HIS A 137 -0.06 0.33 -2.18
CA HIS A 137 0.57 -0.70 -3.00
C HIS A 137 1.87 -1.19 -2.36
N TYR A 138 1.78 -2.22 -1.54
CA TYR A 138 2.94 -2.87 -0.97
C TYR A 138 3.60 -3.79 -2.00
N SER A 139 4.91 -3.63 -2.15
CA SER A 139 5.77 -4.51 -2.93
C SER A 139 7.00 -4.92 -2.10
N GLU A 140 7.84 -5.78 -2.68
CA GLU A 140 8.89 -6.60 -2.04
C GLU A 140 9.85 -5.89 -1.08
N ILE A 141 9.85 -4.57 -1.04
CA ILE A 141 10.82 -3.75 -0.30
C ILE A 141 10.29 -3.37 1.09
N SER A 142 8.98 -3.42 1.35
CA SER A 142 8.37 -2.89 2.57
C SER A 142 8.40 -3.87 3.75
N THR A 143 8.93 -3.44 4.91
CA THR A 143 8.76 -4.19 6.16
C THR A 143 7.28 -4.13 6.59
N PRO A 144 6.65 -5.25 6.98
CA PRO A 144 5.22 -5.31 7.29
C PRO A 144 4.80 -4.44 8.50
N GLY A 145 5.75 -4.01 9.35
CA GLY A 145 5.50 -3.03 10.41
C GLY A 145 5.37 -1.57 9.94
N SER A 146 5.59 -1.30 8.65
CA SER A 146 5.50 0.06 8.09
C SER A 146 4.07 0.49 7.74
N ILE A 147 3.08 -0.41 7.85
CA ILE A 147 1.67 -0.07 7.65
C ILE A 147 1.24 0.75 8.85
N PRO A 148 1.03 2.07 8.73
CA PRO A 148 0.58 2.85 9.86
C PRO A 148 -0.81 2.31 10.25
N PRO A 149 -1.04 1.86 11.49
CA PRO A 149 -2.40 1.51 11.97
C PRO A 149 -3.35 2.72 11.95
N TYR A 150 -2.82 3.89 11.58
CA TYR A 150 -3.45 5.18 11.48
C TYR A 150 -3.97 5.51 10.06
N ILE A 151 -3.96 4.53 9.13
CA ILE A 151 -4.74 4.60 7.89
C ILE A 151 -6.24 4.52 8.29
N ARG A 152 -6.81 5.64 8.74
CA ARG A 152 -8.26 5.90 8.85
C ARG A 152 -8.91 6.74 7.72
N PRO A 153 -8.39 6.82 6.48
CA PRO A 153 -9.09 7.41 5.35
C PRO A 153 -9.98 6.37 4.63
N PRO A 154 -10.79 6.79 3.65
CA PRO A 154 -11.53 5.87 2.81
C PRO A 154 -10.57 5.12 1.87
N LEU A 155 -9.77 4.20 2.41
CA LEU A 155 -8.91 3.34 1.62
C LEU A 155 -9.79 2.52 0.67
N ARG A 156 -9.59 2.72 -0.63
CA ARG A 156 -10.34 2.11 -1.73
C ARG A 156 -9.55 0.98 -2.35
N GLU A 157 -8.26 1.17 -2.53
CA GLU A 157 -7.40 0.23 -3.22
C GLU A 157 -6.28 -0.24 -2.33
N LEU A 158 -6.07 -1.55 -2.36
CA LEU A 158 -4.97 -2.16 -1.65
C LEU A 158 -4.36 -3.28 -2.47
N THR A 159 -3.08 -3.13 -2.76
CA THR A 159 -2.25 -4.14 -3.40
C THR A 159 -1.18 -4.57 -2.44
N ILE A 160 -1.01 -5.88 -2.29
CA ILE A 160 -0.05 -6.47 -1.39
C ILE A 160 0.74 -7.54 -2.12
N ARG A 161 2.05 -7.32 -2.23
CA ARG A 161 2.99 -8.27 -2.81
C ARG A 161 4.14 -8.42 -1.85
N PHE A 162 4.16 -9.52 -1.10
CA PHE A 162 5.23 -9.79 -0.14
C PHE A 162 6.12 -10.93 -0.65
N PRO A 163 7.46 -10.83 -0.45
CA PRO A 163 8.41 -11.84 -0.86
C PRO A 163 8.57 -12.93 0.21
N GLU A 164 8.05 -12.73 1.42
CA GLU A 164 8.19 -13.65 2.54
C GLU A 164 6.87 -13.80 3.32
N PRO A 165 6.68 -14.91 4.07
CA PRO A 165 5.58 -15.03 5.02
C PRO A 165 5.67 -13.91 6.05
N TRP A 166 4.55 -13.24 6.30
CA TRP A 166 4.50 -12.08 7.19
C TRP A 166 3.30 -12.19 8.14
N ASP A 167 3.38 -11.52 9.29
CA ASP A 167 2.28 -11.49 10.23
C ASP A 167 1.14 -10.60 9.69
N ALA A 168 0.07 -11.24 9.22
CA ALA A 168 -1.10 -10.54 8.71
C ALA A 168 -1.87 -9.70 9.73
N THR A 169 -1.61 -9.85 11.03
CA THR A 169 -2.43 -9.26 12.10
C THR A 169 -2.56 -7.73 12.01
N PRO A 170 -1.48 -6.94 11.86
CA PRO A 170 -1.59 -5.48 11.79
C PRO A 170 -2.39 -5.01 10.57
N LEU A 171 -2.26 -5.73 9.45
CA LEU A 171 -3.04 -5.44 8.25
C LEU A 171 -4.52 -5.77 8.45
N LEU A 172 -4.84 -6.89 9.10
CA LEU A 172 -6.22 -7.25 9.42
C LEU A 172 -6.88 -6.19 10.31
N GLU A 173 -6.13 -5.59 11.22
CA GLU A 173 -6.63 -4.47 12.02
C GLU A 173 -6.88 -3.23 11.15
N ALA A 174 -5.96 -2.87 10.26
CA ALA A 174 -6.17 -1.80 9.28
C ALA A 174 -7.39 -2.07 8.36
N PHE A 175 -7.66 -3.34 8.04
CA PHE A 175 -8.83 -3.72 7.24
C PHE A 175 -10.14 -3.51 7.95
N ARG A 176 -10.19 -3.79 9.26
CA ARG A 176 -11.39 -3.52 10.04
C ARG A 176 -11.75 -2.05 10.01
N SER A 177 -10.77 -1.14 9.99
CA SER A 177 -11.05 0.30 9.87
C SER A 177 -11.48 0.74 8.47
N CYS A 178 -11.13 0.01 7.41
CA CYS A 178 -11.40 0.39 6.01
C CYS A 178 -12.40 -0.52 5.30
N ALA A 179 -13.00 -1.47 6.01
CA ALA A 179 -13.88 -2.50 5.50
C ALA A 179 -15.02 -1.98 4.61
N GLY A 180 -15.62 -0.86 5.01
CA GLY A 180 -16.73 -0.23 4.29
C GLY A 180 -16.31 0.57 3.05
N THR A 181 -15.02 0.82 2.80
CA THR A 181 -14.58 1.66 1.66
C THR A 181 -13.76 0.90 0.64
N MET A 182 -13.29 -0.30 0.97
CA MET A 182 -12.42 -1.11 0.13
C MET A 182 -13.16 -1.57 -1.14
N THR A 183 -12.61 -1.25 -2.31
CA THR A 183 -13.13 -1.63 -3.63
C THR A 183 -12.19 -2.56 -4.40
N TYR A 184 -10.88 -2.51 -4.15
CA TYR A 184 -9.88 -3.34 -4.82
C TYR A 184 -8.93 -3.98 -3.82
N PHE A 185 -8.78 -5.30 -3.90
CA PHE A 185 -7.80 -6.06 -3.13
C PHE A 185 -7.02 -7.03 -4.03
N GLU A 186 -5.70 -6.84 -4.12
CA GLU A 186 -4.79 -7.79 -4.75
C GLU A 186 -3.79 -8.31 -3.71
N TYR A 187 -3.68 -9.63 -3.62
CA TYR A 187 -2.61 -10.32 -2.91
C TYR A 187 -1.84 -11.21 -3.88
N SER A 188 -0.53 -10.99 -4.00
CA SER A 188 0.38 -11.89 -4.70
C SER A 188 1.32 -12.53 -3.69
N PRO A 189 1.36 -13.86 -3.60
CA PRO A 189 2.29 -14.55 -2.72
C PRO A 189 3.73 -14.40 -3.24
N PRO A 190 4.73 -14.72 -2.40
CA PRO A 190 6.13 -14.80 -2.80
C PRO A 190 6.32 -15.61 -4.08
N SER A 191 7.16 -15.14 -4.99
CA SER A 191 7.63 -15.92 -6.13
C SER A 191 8.68 -16.98 -5.74
N LEU A 192 9.13 -16.98 -4.49
CA LEU A 192 10.22 -17.82 -4.02
C LEU A 192 9.83 -19.31 -3.95
N PRO A 193 10.74 -20.22 -4.35
CA PRO A 193 10.49 -21.64 -4.34
C PRO A 193 10.56 -22.17 -2.91
N ARG A 194 9.38 -22.50 -2.34
CA ARG A 194 9.15 -23.27 -1.10
C ARG A 194 9.01 -22.45 0.18
N ALA A 195 7.95 -21.65 0.27
CA ALA A 195 7.33 -21.47 1.58
C ALA A 195 6.81 -22.85 2.07
N PRO A 196 6.84 -23.13 3.38
CA PRO A 196 6.18 -24.29 3.95
C PRO A 196 4.68 -24.24 3.61
N VAL A 197 4.09 -25.37 3.20
CA VAL A 197 2.66 -25.47 2.85
C VAL A 197 1.76 -24.95 3.99
N GLU A 198 2.19 -25.16 5.24
CA GLU A 198 1.49 -24.67 6.43
C GLU A 198 1.43 -23.13 6.50
N ALA A 199 2.50 -22.44 6.09
CA ALA A 199 2.55 -20.98 6.08
C ALA A 199 1.63 -20.39 5.00
N GLU A 200 1.61 -21.00 3.81
CA GLU A 200 0.70 -20.63 2.72
C GLU A 200 -0.77 -20.80 3.16
N THR A 201 -1.08 -21.93 3.81
CA THR A 201 -2.44 -22.24 4.31
C THR A 201 -2.89 -21.23 5.37
N LEU A 202 -2.04 -20.97 6.37
CA LEU A 202 -2.34 -20.00 7.43
C LEU A 202 -2.55 -18.58 6.88
N GLN A 203 -1.78 -18.21 5.86
CA GLN A 203 -1.92 -16.91 5.22
C GLN A 203 -3.20 -16.83 4.38
N ALA A 204 -3.55 -17.88 3.64
CA ALA A 204 -4.82 -17.99 2.94
C ALA A 204 -6.01 -17.91 3.89
N GLU A 205 -5.92 -18.51 5.09
CA GLU A 205 -6.93 -18.39 6.15
C GLU A 205 -7.08 -16.95 6.66
N ARG A 206 -5.97 -16.27 6.94
CA ARG A 206 -5.97 -14.88 7.41
C ARG A 206 -6.56 -13.93 6.37
N ILE A 207 -6.16 -14.07 5.11
CA ILE A 207 -6.73 -13.30 3.99
C ILE A 207 -8.22 -13.63 3.82
N SER A 208 -8.58 -14.91 3.95
CA SER A 208 -9.98 -15.32 3.92
C SER A 208 -10.80 -14.63 5.01
N GLN A 209 -10.25 -14.48 6.22
CA GLN A 209 -10.90 -13.75 7.31
C GLN A 209 -11.00 -12.23 7.03
N ALA A 210 -9.98 -11.63 6.41
CA ALA A 210 -10.03 -10.23 5.96
C ALA A 210 -11.22 -9.97 5.04
N ILE A 211 -11.36 -10.82 4.03
CA ILE A 211 -12.36 -10.67 2.96
C ILE A 211 -13.79 -10.70 3.51
N LEU A 212 -14.02 -11.42 4.61
CA LEU A 212 -15.32 -11.44 5.28
C LEU A 212 -15.78 -10.06 5.79
N LEU A 213 -14.86 -9.10 5.88
CA LEU A 213 -15.12 -7.75 6.34
C LEU A 213 -15.44 -6.79 5.19
N PHE A 214 -15.17 -7.14 3.93
CA PHE A 214 -15.29 -6.20 2.83
C PHE A 214 -16.69 -6.19 2.22
N GLU A 215 -17.47 -5.15 2.53
CA GLU A 215 -18.85 -5.01 2.03
C GLU A 215 -18.91 -4.46 0.59
N ASN A 216 -17.92 -3.64 0.22
CA ASN A 216 -17.91 -2.89 -1.04
C ASN A 216 -16.86 -3.37 -2.06
N LEU A 217 -16.31 -4.57 -1.85
CA LEU A 217 -15.27 -5.14 -2.70
C LEU A 217 -15.77 -5.33 -4.14
N ARG A 218 -15.06 -4.75 -5.10
CA ARG A 218 -15.36 -4.84 -6.55
C ARG A 218 -14.40 -5.75 -7.28
N THR A 219 -13.13 -5.72 -6.91
CA THR A 219 -12.10 -6.54 -7.53
C THR A 219 -11.30 -7.27 -6.47
N LEU A 220 -11.21 -8.58 -6.62
CA LEU A 220 -10.42 -9.46 -5.76
C LEU A 220 -9.44 -10.26 -6.61
N ILE A 221 -8.15 -10.18 -6.31
CA ILE A 221 -7.12 -10.98 -6.97
C ILE A 221 -6.29 -11.64 -5.88
N VAL A 222 -6.39 -12.97 -5.75
CA VAL A 222 -5.71 -13.74 -4.71
C VAL A 222 -5.30 -15.11 -5.26
N PRO A 223 -4.24 -15.75 -4.75
CA PRO A 223 -3.83 -17.08 -5.21
C PRO A 223 -4.84 -18.15 -4.78
N GLU A 224 -5.26 -18.12 -3.52
CA GLU A 224 -6.08 -19.15 -2.92
C GLU A 224 -6.99 -18.55 -1.84
N LEU A 225 -8.18 -19.16 -1.68
CA LEU A 225 -9.14 -18.83 -0.64
C LEU A 225 -9.70 -20.08 0.01
N VAL A 226 -9.97 -20.00 1.30
CA VAL A 226 -10.62 -21.06 2.05
C VAL A 226 -12.10 -21.14 1.65
N PRO A 227 -12.74 -22.33 1.62
CA PRO A 227 -14.13 -22.49 1.18
C PRO A 227 -15.15 -21.59 1.89
N LYS A 228 -14.87 -21.14 3.11
CA LYS A 228 -15.70 -20.18 3.84
C LYS A 228 -15.68 -18.79 3.18
N ALA A 229 -14.51 -18.29 2.79
CA ALA A 229 -14.40 -17.01 2.07
C ALA A 229 -15.02 -17.10 0.68
N ILE A 230 -14.82 -18.21 -0.05
CA ILE A 230 -15.46 -18.42 -1.36
C ILE A 230 -16.98 -18.33 -1.25
N ARG A 231 -17.58 -18.96 -0.23
CA ARG A 231 -19.01 -18.85 0.05
C ARG A 231 -19.42 -17.41 0.39
N HIS A 232 -18.60 -16.68 1.14
CA HIS A 232 -18.87 -15.28 1.45
C HIS A 232 -18.86 -14.38 0.21
N LEU A 233 -17.96 -14.61 -0.75
CA LEU A 233 -17.89 -13.83 -1.99
C LEU A 233 -19.19 -13.83 -2.79
N GLN A 234 -20.00 -14.89 -2.67
CA GLN A 234 -21.32 -14.97 -3.31
C GLN A 234 -22.31 -13.93 -2.78
N TRP A 235 -22.07 -13.38 -1.59
CA TRP A 235 -22.92 -12.39 -0.93
C TRP A 235 -22.45 -10.95 -1.14
N ILE A 236 -21.25 -10.75 -1.70
CA ILE A 236 -20.73 -9.41 -2.01
C ILE A 236 -21.34 -8.94 -3.33
N LEU A 237 -22.46 -8.22 -3.25
CA LEU A 237 -23.20 -7.73 -4.42
C LEU A 237 -22.39 -6.81 -5.33
N CYS A 238 -21.35 -6.16 -4.79
CA CYS A 238 -20.49 -5.24 -5.53
C CYS A 238 -19.36 -5.93 -6.32
N LEU A 239 -19.13 -7.23 -6.13
CA LEU A 239 -18.00 -7.95 -6.71
C LEU A 239 -18.18 -8.09 -8.22
N ARG A 240 -17.31 -7.42 -8.99
CA ARG A 240 -17.31 -7.41 -10.46
C ARG A 240 -16.26 -8.33 -11.06
N SER A 241 -15.12 -8.48 -10.38
CA SER A 241 -13.99 -9.26 -10.84
C SER A 241 -13.42 -10.08 -9.69
N CYS A 242 -13.26 -11.38 -9.93
CA CYS A 242 -12.61 -12.30 -9.00
C CYS A 242 -11.59 -13.13 -9.77
N GLY A 243 -10.31 -12.85 -9.55
CA GLY A 243 -9.19 -13.59 -10.08
C GLY A 243 -8.60 -14.50 -9.01
N LEU A 244 -8.95 -15.79 -9.06
CA LEU A 244 -8.19 -16.82 -8.35
C LEU A 244 -7.01 -17.19 -9.24
N ARG A 245 -5.81 -16.70 -8.90
CA ARG A 245 -4.60 -17.15 -9.60
C ARG A 245 -4.42 -18.61 -9.21
N LEU A 246 -4.81 -19.53 -10.10
CA LEU A 246 -4.49 -20.95 -9.97
C LEU A 246 -2.97 -21.04 -9.78
N ALA A 247 -2.54 -21.11 -8.52
CA ALA A 247 -1.15 -21.22 -8.15
C ALA A 247 -0.69 -22.49 -8.83
N PHE A 248 0.08 -22.32 -9.91
CA PHE A 248 0.64 -23.33 -10.80
C PHE A 248 0.08 -24.71 -10.52
N LEU A 249 -0.85 -25.21 -11.35
CA LEU A 249 -1.26 -26.62 -11.37
C LEU A 249 -0.01 -27.48 -11.16
N ARG A 250 0.31 -27.81 -9.90
CA ARG A 250 1.46 -28.62 -9.56
C ARG A 250 1.02 -29.94 -10.14
N PRO A 251 1.65 -30.46 -11.21
CA PRO A 251 1.33 -31.80 -11.66
C PRO A 251 1.51 -32.63 -10.41
N SER A 252 0.41 -33.20 -9.92
CA SER A 252 0.42 -34.03 -8.74
C SER A 252 1.31 -35.19 -9.15
N VAL A 253 2.59 -35.11 -8.82
CA VAL A 253 3.52 -36.21 -8.99
C VAL A 253 3.02 -37.22 -7.97
N HIS A 254 2.03 -38.02 -8.38
CA HIS A 254 1.73 -39.28 -7.76
C HIS A 254 3.06 -40.03 -7.77
N ARG A 255 3.79 -39.95 -6.66
CA ARG A 255 4.79 -40.95 -6.31
C ARG A 255 3.98 -42.23 -6.16
N SER A 256 3.80 -42.92 -7.27
CA SER A 256 3.53 -44.35 -7.29
C SER A 256 4.69 -44.98 -6.54
N THR A 257 4.49 -45.21 -5.24
CA THR A 257 5.31 -46.08 -4.43
C THR A 257 5.13 -47.50 -4.97
N SER A 258 5.88 -47.83 -6.02
CA SER A 258 6.07 -49.22 -6.44
C SER A 258 6.82 -49.92 -5.30
N ARG A 259 6.06 -50.54 -4.39
CA ARG A 259 6.60 -51.53 -3.46
C ARG A 259 7.14 -52.70 -4.29
N SER A 260 8.45 -52.73 -4.51
CA SER A 260 9.15 -53.93 -4.92
C SER A 260 9.15 -54.93 -3.75
N SER A 261 8.25 -55.91 -3.81
CA SER A 261 8.31 -57.10 -2.97
C SER A 261 9.51 -57.95 -3.41
N SER A 262 10.59 -57.90 -2.63
CA SER A 262 11.71 -58.82 -2.73
C SER A 262 11.29 -60.19 -2.17
N CYS A 263 11.16 -61.19 -3.04
CA CYS A 263 11.14 -62.60 -2.67
C CYS A 263 12.57 -63.05 -2.33
N THR A 264 12.79 -63.47 -1.09
CA THR A 264 13.95 -64.27 -0.67
C THR A 264 13.65 -65.74 -0.92
N THR A 265 14.49 -66.38 -1.75
CA THR A 265 14.71 -67.83 -1.83
C THR A 265 15.68 -68.28 -0.76
#